data_AF-A0A7J4QHU3-F1
#
_entry.id   AF-A0A7J4QHU3-F1
#
_cell.length_a   1.000
_cell.length_b   1.000
_cell.length_c   1.000
_cell.angle_alpha   90.00
_cell.angle_beta   90.00
_cell.angle_gamma   90.00
#
_symmetry.space_group_name_H-M   'P 1'
#
loop_
_entity.id
_entity.type
_entity.pdbx_description
1 polymer ?
#
loop_
_entity_poly.entity_id
_entity_poly.type
_entity_poly.pdbx_seq_one_letter_code
_entity_poly.pdbx_strand_id
1 'polypeptide(L)'
;MMEKRAVILLVVVAAIIGSIAYLESLNQSNSIQPAQEPASAGAQQEQGVPPVQLSEADRERIAQKEKQYTLAPELAGIAGTFNADHGLTMRSQRGKIVLVDFWTYSCINCIRTMPYLKEWHGKYADNGLVIIGVHTPEFEFEKNADNLQDAITKYGIAYPVVQDNDMQTWRAYQNRYWPRKYLVDADGFIRYDHIGEGGYAETEEMIKKLLAERGENVSGVTIGEDKKKIAMPLTPELYAGYSFAIPRGQNIGNKGGLQKGTPDYAWPSDLVKNAFSLSGKWTSTPDSLIAAEDGARVFLPYAASQLHIVADSGGRLMRLKVLLDGKPLDESNAGSDVRIDGEQSSLIVTEPRLYTVVDAGYDSHTLELVAEQGFTFNSFTFG
;
A
#
# COMPACT_ATOMS: atom_id res chain seq x y z
N MET A 1 36.87 -37.99 -41.88
CA MET A 1 36.59 -36.78 -41.07
C MET A 1 35.45 -35.92 -41.63
N MET A 2 35.22 -35.92 -42.95
CA MET A 2 34.09 -35.20 -43.59
C MET A 2 32.72 -35.83 -43.32
N GLU A 3 32.59 -37.15 -43.34
CA GLU A 3 31.29 -37.84 -43.13
C GLU A 3 30.69 -37.61 -41.74
N LYS A 4 31.51 -37.61 -40.68
CA LYS A 4 31.02 -37.34 -39.31
C LYS A 4 30.48 -35.91 -39.15
N ARG A 5 31.03 -34.93 -39.87
CA ARG A 5 30.54 -33.54 -39.85
C ARG A 5 29.22 -33.38 -40.60
N ALA A 6 29.03 -34.11 -41.70
CA ALA A 6 27.77 -34.14 -42.44
C ALA A 6 26.63 -34.78 -41.63
N VAL A 7 26.93 -35.87 -40.90
CA VAL A 7 25.94 -36.52 -40.01
C VAL A 7 25.56 -35.61 -38.84
N ILE A 8 26.52 -34.93 -38.21
CA ILE A 8 26.23 -33.96 -37.13
C ILE A 8 25.39 -32.79 -37.64
N LEU A 9 25.71 -32.26 -38.84
CA LEU A 9 24.93 -31.17 -39.43
C LEU A 9 23.48 -31.61 -39.73
N LEU A 10 23.28 -32.84 -40.24
CA LEU A 10 21.95 -33.40 -40.49
C LEU A 10 21.14 -33.59 -39.19
N VAL A 11 21.77 -34.04 -38.11
CA VAL A 11 21.11 -34.20 -36.80
C VAL A 11 20.72 -32.84 -36.21
N VAL A 12 21.58 -31.83 -36.33
CA VAL A 12 21.29 -30.46 -35.84
C VAL A 12 20.16 -29.83 -36.66
N VAL A 13 20.17 -29.97 -37.99
CA VAL A 13 19.10 -29.46 -38.86
C VAL A 13 17.77 -30.17 -38.55
N ALA A 14 17.78 -31.50 -38.35
CA ALA A 14 16.58 -32.24 -37.95
C ALA A 14 16.04 -31.80 -36.58
N ALA A 15 16.92 -31.51 -35.61
CA ALA A 15 16.53 -31.02 -34.29
C ALA A 15 15.93 -29.60 -34.33
N ILE A 16 16.47 -28.73 -35.18
CA ILE A 16 15.94 -27.36 -35.40
C ILE A 16 14.57 -27.43 -36.07
N ILE A 17 14.41 -28.24 -37.12
CA ILE A 17 13.12 -28.43 -37.80
C ILE A 17 12.08 -29.02 -36.83
N GLY A 18 12.48 -30.01 -36.02
CA GLY A 18 11.60 -30.60 -34.99
C GLY A 18 11.17 -29.59 -33.93
N SER A 19 12.07 -28.68 -33.54
CA SER A 19 11.78 -27.62 -32.56
C SER A 19 10.87 -26.54 -33.14
N ILE A 20 11.02 -26.17 -34.41
CA ILE A 20 10.12 -25.23 -35.11
C ILE A 20 8.72 -25.84 -35.24
N ALA A 21 8.62 -27.10 -35.67
CA ALA A 21 7.33 -27.80 -35.77
C ALA A 21 6.64 -27.96 -34.40
N TYR A 22 7.41 -28.20 -33.34
CA TYR A 22 6.89 -28.27 -31.97
C TYR A 22 6.39 -26.91 -31.46
N LEU A 23 7.12 -25.82 -31.74
CA LEU A 23 6.71 -24.46 -31.41
C LEU A 23 5.46 -24.03 -32.20
N GLU A 24 5.34 -24.41 -33.47
CA GLU A 24 4.13 -24.19 -34.27
C GLU A 24 2.94 -25.01 -33.77
N SER A 25 3.17 -26.25 -33.30
CA SER A 25 2.15 -27.08 -32.65
C SER A 25 1.65 -26.46 -31.34
N LEU A 26 2.53 -25.85 -30.55
CA LEU A 26 2.13 -25.13 -29.33
C LEU A 26 1.34 -23.86 -29.65
N ASN A 27 1.66 -23.20 -30.75
CA ASN A 27 0.93 -22.01 -31.21
C ASN A 27 -0.46 -22.38 -31.76
N GLN A 28 -0.62 -23.55 -32.39
CA GLN A 28 -1.92 -24.09 -32.79
C GLN A 28 -2.78 -24.56 -31.61
N SER A 29 -2.19 -25.03 -30.51
CA SER A 29 -2.95 -25.34 -29.29
C SER A 29 -3.39 -24.10 -28.49
N ASN A 30 -2.78 -22.93 -28.75
CA ASN A 30 -3.10 -21.65 -28.09
C ASN A 30 -3.92 -20.69 -28.96
N SER A 31 -4.37 -21.10 -30.15
CA SER A 31 -5.38 -20.34 -30.87
C SER A 31 -6.76 -20.60 -30.25
N ILE A 32 -7.18 -19.68 -29.39
CA ILE A 32 -8.58 -19.56 -28.97
C ILE A 32 -9.41 -19.37 -30.24
N GLN A 33 -10.28 -20.33 -30.55
CA GLN A 33 -11.32 -20.17 -31.57
C GLN A 33 -12.18 -18.95 -31.19
N PRO A 34 -12.57 -18.08 -32.14
CA PRO A 34 -13.60 -17.09 -31.86
C PRO A 34 -14.86 -17.83 -31.42
N ALA A 35 -15.34 -17.54 -30.21
CA ALA A 35 -16.58 -18.10 -29.71
C ALA A 35 -17.71 -17.77 -30.70
N GLN A 36 -18.44 -18.79 -31.14
CA GLN A 36 -19.70 -18.60 -31.85
C GLN A 36 -20.65 -17.81 -30.95
N GLU A 37 -21.28 -16.76 -31.50
CA GLU A 37 -22.33 -16.00 -30.82
C GLU A 37 -23.39 -16.98 -30.28
N PRO A 38 -23.70 -16.96 -28.97
CA PRO A 38 -24.90 -17.63 -28.50
C PRO A 38 -26.11 -16.91 -29.10
N ALA A 39 -26.98 -17.70 -29.73
CA ALA A 39 -28.27 -17.28 -30.24
C ALA A 39 -28.99 -16.40 -29.20
N SER A 40 -29.48 -15.26 -29.67
CA SER A 40 -30.18 -14.23 -28.92
C SER A 40 -31.22 -14.79 -27.93
N ALA A 41 -30.84 -14.87 -26.66
CA ALA A 41 -31.76 -15.05 -25.55
C ALA A 41 -31.90 -13.70 -24.83
N GLY A 42 -32.98 -12.99 -25.18
CA GLY A 42 -33.61 -11.90 -24.40
C GLY A 42 -32.67 -10.91 -23.71
N ALA A 43 -32.29 -9.85 -24.42
CA ALA A 43 -31.85 -8.61 -23.78
C ALA A 43 -32.99 -8.09 -22.88
N GLN A 44 -32.88 -8.29 -21.57
CA GLN A 44 -33.56 -7.43 -20.62
C GLN A 44 -32.85 -6.08 -20.68
N GLN A 45 -33.57 -5.08 -21.17
CA GLN A 45 -33.13 -3.70 -21.23
C GLN A 45 -32.62 -3.26 -19.85
N GLU A 46 -31.32 -2.97 -19.75
CA GLU A 46 -30.84 -2.05 -18.73
C GLU A 46 -31.67 -0.77 -18.88
N GLN A 47 -32.47 -0.44 -17.87
CA GLN A 47 -33.21 0.81 -17.84
C GLN A 47 -32.20 1.95 -17.77
N GLY A 48 -31.89 2.48 -18.95
CA GLY A 48 -30.90 3.51 -19.16
C GLY A 48 -31.26 4.78 -18.41
N VAL A 49 -30.29 5.28 -17.64
CA VAL A 49 -30.19 6.71 -17.37
C VAL A 49 -30.09 7.40 -18.74
N PRO A 50 -30.98 8.35 -19.09
CA PRO A 50 -30.89 9.06 -20.35
C PRO A 50 -29.50 9.71 -20.50
N PRO A 51 -28.90 9.74 -21.71
CA PRO A 51 -27.69 10.52 -21.92
C PRO A 51 -27.99 11.97 -21.53
N VAL A 52 -27.25 12.49 -20.55
CA VAL A 52 -27.35 13.91 -20.17
C VAL A 52 -27.04 14.73 -21.41
N GLN A 53 -28.04 15.45 -21.94
CA GLN A 53 -27.82 16.38 -23.04
C GLN A 53 -27.03 17.58 -22.49
N LEU A 54 -25.71 17.52 -22.61
CA LEU A 54 -24.83 18.62 -22.25
C LEU A 54 -25.19 19.87 -23.07
N SER A 55 -25.21 21.02 -22.41
CA SER A 55 -25.32 22.31 -23.10
C SER A 55 -24.10 22.56 -23.99
N GLU A 56 -24.20 23.46 -24.97
CA GLU A 56 -23.03 23.87 -25.76
C GLU A 56 -21.92 24.47 -24.88
N ALA A 57 -22.32 25.25 -23.87
CA ALA A 57 -21.40 25.81 -22.89
C ALA A 57 -20.66 24.73 -22.09
N ASP A 58 -21.36 23.66 -21.68
CA ASP A 58 -20.72 22.53 -20.98
C ASP A 58 -19.75 21.76 -21.87
N ARG A 59 -20.13 21.55 -23.15
CA ARG A 59 -19.23 20.90 -24.13
C ARG A 59 -17.97 21.71 -24.35
N GLU A 60 -18.09 23.02 -24.52
CA GLU A 60 -16.93 23.90 -24.71
C GLU A 60 -16.03 23.92 -23.48
N ARG A 61 -16.63 24.04 -22.29
CA ARG A 61 -15.92 24.00 -21.01
C ARG A 61 -15.17 22.69 -20.78
N ILE A 62 -15.79 21.54 -21.06
CA ILE A 62 -15.15 20.22 -20.99
C ILE A 62 -14.00 20.12 -22.01
N ALA A 63 -14.23 20.53 -23.25
CA ALA A 63 -13.19 20.50 -24.30
C ALA A 63 -11.98 21.40 -23.97
N GLN A 64 -12.20 22.51 -23.25
CA GLN A 64 -11.11 23.32 -22.72
C GLN A 64 -10.33 22.59 -21.61
N LYS A 65 -11.04 21.94 -20.67
CA LYS A 65 -10.41 21.16 -19.59
C LYS A 65 -9.59 19.98 -20.11
N GLU A 66 -10.07 19.27 -21.14
CA GLU A 66 -9.33 18.14 -21.75
C GLU A 66 -7.95 18.54 -22.30
N LYS A 67 -7.76 19.80 -22.69
CA LYS A 67 -6.47 20.31 -23.16
C LYS A 67 -5.47 20.57 -22.03
N GLN A 68 -5.96 20.73 -20.80
CA GLN A 68 -5.17 21.17 -19.65
C GLN A 68 -5.03 20.09 -18.58
N TYR A 69 -6.04 19.24 -18.41
CA TYR A 69 -6.16 18.32 -17.31
C TYR A 69 -6.38 16.89 -17.81
N THR A 70 -5.92 15.94 -17.00
CA THR A 70 -6.13 14.52 -17.27
C THR A 70 -7.47 14.09 -16.73
N LEU A 71 -8.24 13.35 -17.52
CA LEU A 71 -9.45 12.71 -17.04
C LEU A 71 -9.08 11.64 -16.01
N ALA A 72 -9.76 11.64 -14.86
CA ALA A 72 -9.56 10.64 -13.82
C ALA A 72 -9.84 9.23 -14.40
N PRO A 73 -8.89 8.29 -14.28
CA PRO A 73 -9.12 6.90 -14.68
C PRO A 73 -10.28 6.28 -13.91
N GLU A 74 -10.97 5.33 -14.54
CA GLU A 74 -12.00 4.55 -13.84
C GLU A 74 -11.43 3.67 -12.73
N LEU A 75 -12.29 3.29 -11.79
CA LEU A 75 -11.98 2.27 -10.79
C LEU A 75 -11.98 0.90 -11.49
N ALA A 76 -10.84 0.21 -11.49
CA ALA A 76 -10.62 -1.03 -12.22
C ALA A 76 -10.21 -2.15 -11.25
N GLY A 77 -10.70 -3.37 -11.49
CA GLY A 77 -10.30 -4.56 -10.72
C GLY A 77 -10.70 -4.52 -9.24
N ILE A 78 -11.81 -3.84 -8.90
CA ILE A 78 -12.27 -3.71 -7.51
C ILE A 78 -12.77 -5.07 -6.99
N ALA A 79 -12.03 -5.61 -6.02
CA ALA A 79 -12.32 -6.90 -5.39
C ALA A 79 -13.43 -6.80 -4.33
N GLY A 80 -13.61 -5.62 -3.74
CA GLY A 80 -14.59 -5.36 -2.69
C GLY A 80 -14.92 -3.87 -2.57
N THR A 81 -16.12 -3.57 -2.08
CA THR A 81 -16.59 -2.20 -1.84
C THR A 81 -17.20 -2.12 -0.44
N PHE A 82 -16.84 -1.08 0.29
CA PHE A 82 -17.19 -0.87 1.68
C PHE A 82 -17.72 0.56 1.86
N ASN A 83 -18.67 0.75 2.78
CA ASN A 83 -19.34 2.05 3.03
C ASN A 83 -19.96 2.70 1.78
N ALA A 84 -20.31 1.90 0.75
CA ALA A 84 -20.92 2.36 -0.49
C ALA A 84 -21.68 1.23 -1.17
N ASP A 85 -22.57 1.59 -2.09
CA ASP A 85 -23.27 0.63 -2.94
C ASP A 85 -22.29 -0.10 -3.87
N HIS A 86 -22.62 -1.34 -4.23
CA HIS A 86 -21.89 -2.09 -5.25
C HIS A 86 -21.89 -1.35 -6.59
N GLY A 87 -20.76 -1.34 -7.29
CA GLY A 87 -20.64 -0.70 -8.61
C GLY A 87 -20.29 0.79 -8.58
N LEU A 88 -19.63 1.26 -7.50
CA LEU A 88 -19.04 2.60 -7.47
C LEU A 88 -18.09 2.80 -8.67
N THR A 89 -18.29 3.87 -9.45
CA THR A 89 -17.44 4.24 -10.60
C THR A 89 -17.12 5.72 -10.55
N MET A 90 -16.03 6.14 -11.19
CA MET A 90 -15.70 7.57 -11.31
C MET A 90 -16.75 8.30 -12.15
N ARG A 91 -17.29 7.65 -13.19
CA ARG A 91 -18.37 8.21 -14.01
C ARG A 91 -19.63 8.50 -13.20
N SER A 92 -20.04 7.63 -12.28
CA SER A 92 -21.23 7.87 -11.46
C SER A 92 -21.04 8.99 -10.43
N GLN A 93 -19.80 9.43 -10.19
CA GLN A 93 -19.49 10.56 -9.32
C GLN A 93 -19.37 11.91 -10.06
N ARG A 94 -19.60 11.96 -11.38
CA ARG A 94 -19.67 13.25 -12.09
C ARG A 94 -20.75 14.15 -11.47
N GLY A 95 -20.48 15.44 -11.48
CA GLY A 95 -21.26 16.46 -10.78
C GLY A 95 -20.82 16.69 -9.34
N LYS A 96 -19.95 15.85 -8.77
CA LYS A 96 -19.37 15.98 -7.42
C LYS A 96 -17.88 16.30 -7.48
N ILE A 97 -17.32 16.78 -6.38
CA ILE A 97 -15.86 16.86 -6.22
C ILE A 97 -15.40 15.55 -5.60
N VAL A 98 -14.47 14.84 -6.22
CA VAL A 98 -14.03 13.52 -5.74
C VAL A 98 -12.57 13.58 -5.29
N LEU A 99 -12.31 13.24 -4.04
CA LEU A 99 -10.96 13.00 -3.54
C LEU A 99 -10.69 11.50 -3.57
N VAL A 100 -9.82 11.06 -4.49
CA VAL A 100 -9.32 9.69 -4.53
C VAL A 100 -8.08 9.62 -3.65
N ASP A 101 -8.15 8.87 -2.56
CA ASP A 101 -7.05 8.67 -1.61
C ASP A 101 -6.54 7.23 -1.68
N PHE A 102 -5.31 7.04 -2.15
CA PHE A 102 -4.66 5.73 -2.16
C PHE A 102 -4.02 5.47 -0.80
N TRP A 103 -4.43 4.39 -0.16
CA TRP A 103 -3.99 4.04 1.19
C TRP A 103 -3.82 2.53 1.37
N THR A 104 -3.14 2.14 2.44
CA THR A 104 -3.16 0.78 2.98
C THR A 104 -3.19 0.85 4.51
N TYR A 105 -3.83 -0.12 5.17
CA TYR A 105 -4.15 0.04 6.59
C TYR A 105 -2.97 -0.21 7.55
N SER A 106 -1.87 -0.84 7.10
CA SER A 106 -0.64 -0.96 7.91
C SER A 106 0.37 0.18 7.68
N CYS A 107 0.08 1.13 6.78
CA CYS A 107 0.98 2.24 6.51
C CYS A 107 0.79 3.38 7.52
N ILE A 108 1.83 3.68 8.31
CA ILE A 108 1.76 4.76 9.32
C ILE A 108 1.48 6.14 8.71
N ASN A 109 2.03 6.42 7.54
CA ASN A 109 1.81 7.70 6.84
C ASN A 109 0.33 7.86 6.44
N CYS A 110 -0.33 6.77 6.02
CA CYS A 110 -1.76 6.74 5.76
C CYS A 110 -2.55 6.97 7.06
N ILE A 111 -2.21 6.25 8.13
CA ILE A 111 -2.88 6.39 9.44
C ILE A 111 -2.81 7.84 9.94
N ARG A 112 -1.66 8.52 9.81
CA ARG A 112 -1.52 9.93 10.20
C ARG A 112 -2.27 10.92 9.28
N THR A 113 -2.59 10.50 8.06
CA THR A 113 -3.41 11.28 7.10
C THR A 113 -4.91 11.14 7.40
N MET A 114 -5.37 10.01 7.94
CA MET A 114 -6.79 9.72 8.16
C MET A 114 -7.57 10.77 8.96
N PRO A 115 -7.03 11.38 10.06
CA PRO A 115 -7.75 12.42 10.78
C PRO A 115 -8.20 13.58 9.89
N TYR A 116 -7.36 14.01 8.94
CA TYR A 116 -7.66 15.08 8.00
C TYR A 116 -8.75 14.67 6.99
N LEU A 117 -8.67 13.44 6.46
CA LEU A 117 -9.71 12.91 5.57
C LEU A 117 -11.07 12.83 6.27
N LYS A 118 -11.10 12.41 7.55
CA LYS A 118 -12.31 12.35 8.36
C LYS A 118 -12.88 13.74 8.62
N GLU A 119 -12.01 14.72 8.91
CA GLU A 119 -12.40 16.12 9.08
C GLU A 119 -13.01 16.69 7.78
N TRP A 120 -12.36 16.49 6.63
CA TRP A 120 -12.88 16.96 5.34
C TRP A 120 -14.19 16.28 4.95
N HIS A 121 -14.31 14.97 5.19
CA HIS A 121 -15.57 14.27 5.00
C HIS A 121 -16.68 14.90 5.84
N GLY A 122 -16.45 15.14 7.13
CA GLY A 122 -17.42 15.78 8.01
C GLY A 122 -17.77 17.23 7.61
N LYS A 123 -16.80 18.01 7.12
CA LYS A 123 -17.01 19.40 6.71
C LYS A 123 -17.73 19.57 5.37
N TYR A 124 -17.45 18.69 4.40
CA TYR A 124 -17.75 18.97 2.99
C TYR A 124 -18.60 17.93 2.28
N ALA A 125 -18.92 16.78 2.90
CA ALA A 125 -19.75 15.76 2.27
C ALA A 125 -21.11 16.31 1.79
N ASP A 126 -21.77 17.11 2.64
CA ASP A 126 -23.06 17.73 2.33
C ASP A 126 -22.96 18.83 1.26
N ASN A 127 -21.76 19.34 0.98
CA ASN A 127 -21.49 20.30 -0.10
C ASN A 127 -21.11 19.59 -1.42
N GLY A 128 -21.11 18.26 -1.46
CA GLY A 128 -20.80 17.50 -2.67
C GLY A 128 -19.33 17.09 -2.82
N LEU A 129 -18.55 17.05 -1.73
CA LEU A 129 -17.31 16.28 -1.68
C LEU A 129 -17.62 14.80 -1.50
N VAL A 130 -16.96 13.94 -2.27
CA VAL A 130 -16.91 12.49 -2.04
C VAL A 130 -15.46 12.08 -1.88
N ILE A 131 -15.14 11.40 -0.79
CA ILE A 131 -13.84 10.76 -0.62
C ILE A 131 -13.99 9.30 -1.02
N ILE A 132 -13.10 8.79 -1.87
CA ILE A 132 -13.00 7.38 -2.21
C ILE A 132 -11.63 6.90 -1.73
N GLY A 133 -11.62 6.13 -0.65
CA GLY A 133 -10.42 5.46 -0.18
C GLY A 133 -10.12 4.25 -1.06
N VAL A 134 -9.13 4.34 -1.93
CA VAL A 134 -8.66 3.20 -2.73
C VAL A 134 -7.64 2.43 -1.90
N HIS A 135 -8.12 1.41 -1.21
CA HIS A 135 -7.27 0.51 -0.44
C HIS A 135 -6.47 -0.37 -1.39
N THR A 136 -5.18 -0.06 -1.55
CA THR A 136 -4.25 -0.83 -2.39
C THR A 136 -3.25 -1.51 -1.46
N PRO A 137 -3.26 -2.84 -1.34
CA PRO A 137 -2.45 -3.56 -0.36
C PRO A 137 -0.95 -3.46 -0.67
N GLU A 138 -0.14 -3.22 0.35
CA GLU A 138 1.32 -3.33 0.32
C GLU A 138 1.78 -4.77 0.62
N PHE A 139 1.04 -5.47 1.49
CA PHE A 139 1.32 -6.86 1.89
C PHE A 139 0.15 -7.82 1.62
N GLU A 140 0.41 -9.13 1.54
CA GLU A 140 -0.62 -10.13 1.19
C GLU A 140 -1.77 -10.18 2.20
N PHE A 141 -1.49 -10.02 3.49
CA PHE A 141 -2.52 -10.03 4.52
C PHE A 141 -3.54 -8.88 4.37
N GLU A 142 -3.16 -7.80 3.68
CA GLU A 142 -4.01 -6.64 3.42
C GLU A 142 -5.02 -6.87 2.28
N LYS A 143 -4.88 -7.98 1.53
CA LYS A 143 -5.87 -8.40 0.53
C LYS A 143 -7.12 -9.02 1.16
N ASN A 144 -7.07 -9.42 2.43
CA ASN A 144 -8.20 -10.02 3.11
C ASN A 144 -9.26 -8.95 3.41
N ALA A 145 -10.50 -9.19 2.96
CA ALA A 145 -11.62 -8.26 3.12
C ALA A 145 -12.04 -8.04 4.58
N ASP A 146 -11.95 -9.07 5.43
CA ASP A 146 -12.29 -8.98 6.86
C ASP A 146 -11.28 -8.10 7.59
N ASN A 147 -9.98 -8.29 7.33
CA ASN A 147 -8.94 -7.43 7.89
C ASN A 147 -9.13 -5.95 7.48
N LEU A 148 -9.50 -5.71 6.22
CA LEU A 148 -9.83 -4.37 5.73
C LEU A 148 -11.07 -3.80 6.44
N GLN A 149 -12.13 -4.60 6.62
CA GLN A 149 -13.33 -4.19 7.35
C GLN A 149 -13.03 -3.85 8.82
N ASP A 150 -12.17 -4.62 9.48
CA ASP A 150 -11.71 -4.36 10.84
C ASP A 150 -10.92 -3.05 10.91
N ALA A 151 -10.04 -2.80 9.95
CA ALA A 151 -9.31 -1.54 9.85
C ALA A 151 -10.24 -0.34 9.61
N ILE A 152 -11.21 -0.46 8.68
CA ILE A 152 -12.22 0.58 8.42
C ILE A 152 -12.96 0.94 9.71
N THR A 153 -13.36 -0.07 10.48
CA THR A 153 -14.05 0.10 11.76
C THR A 153 -13.14 0.74 12.80
N LYS A 154 -11.92 0.20 12.99
CA LYS A 154 -10.91 0.67 13.95
C LYS A 154 -10.56 2.14 13.75
N TYR A 155 -10.37 2.57 12.51
CA TYR A 155 -10.02 3.95 12.17
C TYR A 155 -11.24 4.88 12.04
N GLY A 156 -12.45 4.33 12.11
CA GLY A 156 -13.71 5.08 11.99
C GLY A 156 -13.83 5.75 10.62
N ILE A 157 -13.53 5.01 9.56
CA ILE A 157 -13.67 5.46 8.18
C ILE A 157 -15.14 5.33 7.79
N ALA A 158 -15.77 6.46 7.45
CA ALA A 158 -17.19 6.53 7.08
C ALA A 158 -17.41 6.77 5.58
N TYR A 159 -16.39 7.25 4.86
CA TYR A 159 -16.46 7.45 3.42
C TYR A 159 -16.30 6.13 2.66
N PRO A 160 -16.74 6.07 1.38
CA PRO A 160 -16.55 4.92 0.50
C PRO A 160 -15.11 4.41 0.44
N VAL A 161 -14.95 3.10 0.51
CA VAL A 161 -13.66 2.42 0.32
C VAL A 161 -13.80 1.34 -0.75
N VAL A 162 -12.83 1.27 -1.65
CA VAL A 162 -12.74 0.20 -2.67
C VAL A 162 -11.42 -0.55 -2.49
N GLN A 163 -11.48 -1.86 -2.64
CA GLN A 163 -10.34 -2.74 -2.45
C GLN A 163 -9.70 -3.11 -3.80
N ASP A 164 -8.50 -2.58 -4.04
CA ASP A 164 -7.72 -2.72 -5.28
C ASP A 164 -6.63 -3.80 -5.13
N ASN A 165 -7.04 -5.04 -4.84
CA ASN A 165 -6.11 -6.14 -4.50
C ASN A 165 -5.09 -6.46 -5.59
N ASP A 166 -5.46 -6.27 -6.85
CA ASP A 166 -4.60 -6.52 -8.01
C ASP A 166 -3.85 -5.25 -8.46
N MET A 167 -3.97 -4.14 -7.73
CA MET A 167 -3.37 -2.83 -8.04
C MET A 167 -3.75 -2.30 -9.44
N GLN A 168 -4.94 -2.64 -9.95
CA GLN A 168 -5.38 -2.22 -11.29
C GLN A 168 -5.72 -0.73 -11.28
N THR A 169 -6.45 -0.26 -10.28
CA THR A 169 -6.76 1.17 -10.11
C THR A 169 -5.49 1.97 -9.83
N TRP A 170 -4.60 1.47 -8.96
CA TRP A 170 -3.29 2.02 -8.69
C TRP A 170 -2.46 2.24 -9.97
N ARG A 171 -2.39 1.23 -10.84
CA ARG A 171 -1.68 1.33 -12.12
C ARG A 171 -2.38 2.27 -13.10
N ALA A 172 -3.72 2.28 -13.14
CA ALA A 172 -4.49 3.19 -13.98
C ALA A 172 -4.20 4.65 -13.65
N TYR A 173 -4.05 4.98 -12.36
CA TYR A 173 -3.64 6.30 -11.87
C TYR A 173 -2.12 6.54 -11.94
N GLN A 174 -1.34 5.58 -12.45
CA GLN A 174 0.13 5.63 -12.49
C GLN A 174 0.74 5.94 -11.10
N ASN A 175 0.11 5.43 -10.03
CA ASN A 175 0.56 5.69 -8.67
C ASN A 175 1.82 4.89 -8.32
N ARG A 176 2.60 5.41 -7.36
CA ARG A 176 3.82 4.80 -6.82
C ARG A 176 3.99 4.99 -5.31
N TYR A 177 3.03 5.62 -4.63
CA TYR A 177 3.20 6.06 -3.23
C TYR A 177 1.94 5.86 -2.39
N TRP A 178 2.17 5.59 -1.11
CA TRP A 178 1.19 5.64 -0.04
C TRP A 178 1.58 6.72 1.00
N PRO A 179 0.64 7.57 1.45
CA PRO A 179 -0.62 7.89 0.78
C PRO A 179 -0.38 8.70 -0.50
N ARG A 180 -1.37 8.77 -1.39
CA ARG A 180 -1.42 9.76 -2.47
C ARG A 180 -2.85 10.17 -2.75
N LYS A 181 -3.05 11.47 -2.94
CA LYS A 181 -4.36 12.09 -3.11
C LYS A 181 -4.50 12.67 -4.50
N TYR A 182 -5.60 12.38 -5.18
CA TYR A 182 -6.00 13.05 -6.42
C TYR A 182 -7.35 13.71 -6.22
N LEU A 183 -7.43 15.00 -6.47
CA LEU A 183 -8.68 15.74 -6.40
C LEU A 183 -9.23 15.97 -7.80
N VAL A 184 -10.46 15.48 -7.99
CA VAL A 184 -11.16 15.41 -9.26
C VAL A 184 -12.35 16.37 -9.21
N ASP A 185 -12.53 17.18 -10.26
CA ASP A 185 -13.65 18.10 -10.34
C ASP A 185 -14.96 17.45 -10.83
N ALA A 186 -16.03 18.27 -10.87
CA ALA A 186 -17.37 17.84 -11.28
C ALA A 186 -17.44 17.21 -12.68
N ASP A 187 -16.47 17.47 -13.56
CA ASP A 187 -16.43 16.88 -14.90
C ASP A 187 -15.49 15.67 -14.98
N GLY A 188 -14.94 15.23 -13.86
CA GLY A 188 -14.08 14.07 -13.79
C GLY A 188 -12.61 14.36 -14.13
N PHE A 189 -12.16 15.62 -14.17
CA PHE A 189 -10.74 15.93 -14.43
C PHE A 189 -9.96 16.06 -13.13
N ILE A 190 -8.75 15.49 -13.10
CA ILE A 190 -7.81 15.65 -11.99
C ILE A 190 -7.29 17.10 -12.01
N ARG A 191 -7.56 17.83 -10.92
CA ARG A 191 -7.19 19.24 -10.75
C ARG A 191 -6.06 19.45 -9.74
N TYR A 192 -5.80 18.44 -8.91
CA TYR A 192 -4.73 18.45 -7.93
C TYR A 192 -4.27 17.04 -7.63
N ASP A 193 -2.98 16.91 -7.35
CA ASP A 193 -2.28 15.66 -7.07
C ASP A 193 -1.26 15.95 -5.96
N HIS A 194 -1.31 15.14 -4.91
CA HIS A 194 -0.41 15.25 -3.77
C HIS A 194 0.15 13.89 -3.38
N ILE A 195 1.47 13.77 -3.49
CA ILE A 195 2.24 12.60 -3.10
C ILE A 195 2.61 12.67 -1.62
N GLY A 196 2.31 11.61 -0.88
CA GLY A 196 2.75 11.42 0.49
C GLY A 196 1.86 12.07 1.55
N GLU A 197 2.38 12.01 2.78
CA GLU A 197 1.79 12.60 3.98
C GLU A 197 2.11 14.10 4.06
N GLY A 198 1.09 14.92 4.30
CA GLY A 198 1.19 16.37 4.45
C GLY A 198 0.33 17.13 3.45
N GLY A 199 0.61 18.44 3.34
CA GLY A 199 -0.06 19.36 2.42
C GLY A 199 -1.56 19.44 2.67
N TYR A 200 -1.97 19.38 3.94
CA TYR A 200 -3.39 19.22 4.28
C TYR A 200 -4.13 20.54 4.05
N ALA A 201 -3.56 21.66 4.50
CA ALA A 201 -4.07 23.00 4.22
C ALA A 201 -4.22 23.25 2.72
N GLU A 202 -3.18 22.98 1.92
CA GLU A 202 -3.22 23.16 0.46
C GLU A 202 -4.26 22.24 -0.21
N THR A 203 -4.40 21.01 0.28
CA THR A 203 -5.42 20.08 -0.22
C THR A 203 -6.83 20.59 0.10
N GLU A 204 -7.06 21.07 1.33
CA GLU A 204 -8.36 21.62 1.77
C GLU A 204 -8.70 22.91 1.03
N GLU A 205 -7.72 23.77 0.75
CA GLU A 205 -7.89 24.95 -0.10
C GLU A 205 -8.37 24.57 -1.51
N MET A 206 -7.79 23.53 -2.10
CA MET A 206 -8.24 23.04 -3.40
C MET A 206 -9.65 22.44 -3.34
N ILE A 207 -9.98 21.69 -2.28
CA ILE A 207 -11.35 21.20 -2.06
C ILE A 207 -12.33 22.37 -2.05
N LYS A 208 -12.06 23.40 -1.22
CA LYS A 208 -12.92 24.59 -1.15
C LYS A 208 -13.03 25.31 -2.48
N LYS A 209 -11.92 25.45 -3.21
CA LYS A 209 -11.90 26.08 -4.53
C LYS A 209 -12.80 25.33 -5.52
N LEU A 210 -12.68 24.01 -5.61
CA LEU A 210 -13.48 23.23 -6.56
C LEU A 210 -14.97 23.18 -6.18
N LEU A 211 -15.29 23.17 -4.88
CA LEU A 211 -16.66 23.32 -4.40
C LEU A 211 -17.24 24.69 -4.79
N ALA A 212 -16.47 25.77 -4.62
CA ALA A 212 -16.88 27.10 -5.05
C ALA A 212 -17.04 27.22 -6.58
N GLU A 213 -16.21 26.54 -7.38
CA GLU A 213 -16.38 26.45 -8.85
C GLU A 213 -17.73 25.80 -9.24
N ARG A 214 -18.33 24.96 -8.37
CA ARG A 214 -19.68 24.40 -8.54
C ARG A 214 -20.81 25.30 -8.03
N GLY A 215 -20.49 26.44 -7.44
CA GLY A 215 -21.46 27.36 -6.83
C GLY A 215 -21.76 27.09 -5.35
N GLU A 216 -21.02 26.20 -4.68
CA GLU A 216 -21.17 25.97 -3.24
C GLU A 216 -20.54 27.10 -2.43
N ASN A 217 -21.24 27.60 -1.42
CA ASN A 217 -20.69 28.63 -0.53
C ASN A 217 -19.98 28.00 0.68
N VAL A 218 -18.68 27.77 0.54
CA VAL A 218 -17.81 27.21 1.59
C VAL A 218 -16.80 28.23 2.14
N SER A 219 -16.95 29.52 1.84
CA SER A 219 -15.96 30.55 2.21
C SER A 219 -15.80 30.70 3.73
N GLY A 220 -16.89 30.47 4.49
CA GLY A 220 -16.90 30.55 5.96
C GLY A 220 -16.34 29.32 6.69
N VAL A 221 -16.01 28.24 5.98
CA VAL A 221 -15.44 27.03 6.60
C VAL A 221 -13.94 27.22 6.83
N THR A 222 -13.51 27.15 8.09
CA THR A 222 -12.10 27.29 8.47
C THR A 222 -11.29 26.08 8.00
N ILE A 223 -10.13 26.35 7.42
CA ILE A 223 -9.15 25.32 7.02
C ILE A 223 -8.41 24.83 8.26
N GLY A 224 -8.21 23.51 8.36
CA GLY A 224 -7.43 22.91 9.45
C GLY A 224 -5.95 23.27 9.35
N GLU A 225 -5.26 23.35 10.49
CA GLU A 225 -3.81 23.58 10.50
C GLU A 225 -3.04 22.29 10.26
N ASP A 226 -2.01 22.37 9.41
CA ASP A 226 -1.01 21.32 9.31
C ASP A 226 -0.25 21.22 10.63
N LYS A 227 -0.22 20.01 11.20
CA LYS A 227 0.73 19.73 12.29
C LYS A 227 2.13 19.89 11.71
N LYS A 228 2.90 20.87 12.20
CA LYS A 228 4.25 21.15 11.71
C LYS A 228 5.11 19.89 11.73
N LYS A 229 5.51 19.41 10.56
CA LYS A 229 6.59 18.44 10.43
C LYS A 229 7.90 19.14 10.78
N ILE A 230 8.54 18.75 11.87
CA ILE A 230 9.94 19.12 12.09
C ILE A 230 10.76 18.29 11.10
N ALA A 231 11.48 18.94 10.19
CA ALA A 231 12.32 18.27 9.21
C ALA A 231 13.55 17.68 9.92
N MET A 232 13.43 16.44 10.39
CA MET A 232 14.51 15.68 10.99
C MET A 232 14.85 14.48 10.08
N PRO A 233 16.13 14.07 9.98
CA PRO A 233 16.51 12.94 9.14
C PRO A 233 15.97 11.62 9.71
N LEU A 234 14.83 11.18 9.19
CA LEU A 234 14.16 9.95 9.58
C LEU A 234 14.82 8.73 8.92
N THR A 235 14.93 7.61 9.65
CA THR A 235 15.20 6.31 9.02
C THR A 235 14.10 6.03 7.96
N PRO A 236 14.46 5.61 6.74
CA PRO A 236 13.45 5.21 5.75
C PRO A 236 12.73 3.95 6.20
N GLU A 237 11.54 3.67 5.65
CA GLU A 237 10.90 2.37 5.86
C GLU A 237 11.83 1.23 5.43
N LEU A 238 11.94 0.20 6.28
CA LEU A 238 12.84 -0.94 6.06
C LEU A 238 12.02 -2.22 5.86
N TYR A 239 12.13 -2.83 4.68
CA TYR A 239 11.37 -4.03 4.33
C TYR A 239 12.12 -5.32 4.67
N ALA A 240 11.37 -6.31 5.17
CA ALA A 240 11.87 -7.64 5.50
C ALA A 240 11.86 -8.61 4.31
N GLY A 241 10.80 -8.54 3.49
CA GLY A 241 10.62 -9.40 2.32
C GLY A 241 11.53 -9.05 1.15
N TYR A 242 12.11 -10.08 0.51
CA TYR A 242 13.08 -9.86 -0.57
C TYR A 242 12.46 -9.29 -1.85
N SER A 243 11.15 -9.48 -2.09
CA SER A 243 10.48 -8.96 -3.30
C SER A 243 10.25 -7.45 -3.22
N PHE A 244 10.24 -6.87 -2.02
CA PHE A 244 10.05 -5.43 -1.83
C PHE A 244 11.37 -4.71 -1.51
N ALA A 245 12.20 -5.31 -0.65
CA ALA A 245 13.46 -4.74 -0.21
C ALA A 245 14.49 -4.61 -1.34
N ILE A 246 14.80 -5.72 -2.03
CA ILE A 246 15.91 -5.78 -3.00
C ILE A 246 15.68 -4.85 -4.21
N PRO A 247 14.48 -4.82 -4.86
CA PRO A 247 14.25 -3.90 -5.98
C PRO A 247 14.31 -2.42 -5.60
N ARG A 248 14.15 -2.09 -4.31
CA ARG A 248 14.28 -0.73 -3.76
C ARG A 248 15.71 -0.40 -3.31
N GLY A 249 16.66 -1.30 -3.55
CA GLY A 249 18.05 -1.14 -3.14
C GLY A 249 18.27 -1.29 -1.63
N GLN A 250 17.29 -1.84 -0.90
CA GLN A 250 17.43 -2.13 0.52
C GLN A 250 18.03 -3.51 0.73
N ASN A 251 18.78 -3.66 1.83
CA ASN A 251 19.31 -4.94 2.28
C ASN A 251 19.50 -4.91 3.80
N ILE A 252 19.60 -6.08 4.43
CA ILE A 252 19.92 -6.19 5.85
C ILE A 252 21.41 -5.94 6.11
N GLY A 253 21.75 -5.50 7.32
CA GLY A 253 23.11 -5.16 7.74
C GLY A 253 24.03 -6.36 7.96
N ASN A 254 23.50 -7.59 7.96
CA ASN A 254 24.32 -8.80 8.06
C ASN A 254 25.30 -8.90 6.89
N LYS A 255 26.50 -9.44 7.16
CA LYS A 255 27.45 -9.79 6.11
C LYS A 255 26.82 -10.80 5.14
N GLY A 256 26.83 -10.48 3.84
CA GLY A 256 26.17 -11.28 2.80
C GLY A 256 24.71 -10.88 2.53
N GLY A 257 24.14 -9.98 3.34
CA GLY A 257 22.79 -9.46 3.16
C GLY A 257 21.70 -10.52 3.37
N LEU A 258 20.52 -10.22 2.83
CA LEU A 258 19.32 -11.03 2.92
C LEU A 258 19.45 -12.26 2.02
N GLN A 259 19.36 -13.44 2.64
CA GLN A 259 19.49 -14.73 1.95
C GLN A 259 18.16 -15.47 1.92
N LYS A 260 17.81 -16.08 0.78
CA LYS A 260 16.60 -16.91 0.64
C LYS A 260 16.73 -18.22 1.42
N GLY A 261 15.58 -18.81 1.79
CA GLY A 261 15.53 -20.04 2.57
C GLY A 261 15.49 -19.74 4.07
N THR A 262 16.15 -20.58 4.87
CA THR A 262 16.24 -20.43 6.34
C THR A 262 17.71 -20.33 6.78
N PRO A 263 18.43 -19.27 6.39
CA PRO A 263 19.79 -19.02 6.87
C PRO A 263 19.86 -18.88 8.40
N ASP A 264 21.00 -19.27 8.95
CA ASP A 264 21.38 -19.01 10.33
C ASP A 264 22.32 -17.80 10.36
N TYR A 265 21.82 -16.67 10.86
CA TYR A 265 22.57 -15.41 10.89
C TYR A 265 23.43 -15.35 12.15
N ALA A 266 24.73 -15.11 11.98
CA ALA A 266 25.60 -14.84 13.10
C ALA A 266 25.25 -13.51 13.78
N TRP A 267 25.58 -13.40 15.06
CA TRP A 267 25.52 -12.14 15.81
C TRP A 267 26.24 -11.03 15.05
N PRO A 268 25.62 -9.84 14.83
CA PRO A 268 26.24 -8.79 14.05
C PRO A 268 27.45 -8.19 14.78
N SER A 269 28.59 -8.07 14.10
CA SER A 269 29.78 -7.39 14.65
C SER A 269 29.63 -5.88 14.66
N ASP A 270 28.90 -5.34 13.67
CA ASP A 270 28.67 -3.92 13.46
C ASP A 270 27.21 -3.72 13.04
N LEU A 271 26.62 -2.61 13.47
CA LEU A 271 25.26 -2.22 13.07
C LEU A 271 25.34 -1.14 11.99
N VAL A 272 24.61 -1.36 10.89
CA VAL A 272 24.60 -0.48 9.72
C VAL A 272 23.43 0.49 9.83
N LYS A 273 23.68 1.80 9.73
CA LYS A 273 22.62 2.81 9.71
C LYS A 273 21.63 2.54 8.57
N ASN A 274 20.33 2.73 8.85
CA ASN A 274 19.23 2.51 7.90
C ASN A 274 19.13 1.05 7.39
N ALA A 275 19.56 0.10 8.21
CA ALA A 275 19.37 -1.33 7.96
C ALA A 275 19.22 -2.06 9.29
N PHE A 276 18.33 -3.05 9.35
CA PHE A 276 18.30 -3.97 10.49
C PHE A 276 19.26 -5.15 10.24
N SER A 277 19.71 -5.78 11.30
CA SER A 277 20.51 -7.02 11.28
C SER A 277 19.83 -8.10 12.10
N LEU A 278 20.17 -9.35 11.83
CA LEU A 278 19.57 -10.54 12.42
C LEU A 278 20.61 -11.37 13.17
N SER A 279 20.16 -12.14 14.15
CA SER A 279 20.89 -13.28 14.73
C SER A 279 19.96 -14.49 14.86
N GLY A 280 20.50 -15.69 14.73
CA GLY A 280 19.75 -16.95 14.74
C GLY A 280 19.09 -17.25 13.40
N LYS A 281 18.23 -18.27 13.38
CA LYS A 281 17.57 -18.75 12.16
C LYS A 281 16.34 -17.96 11.78
N TRP A 282 16.30 -17.50 10.54
CA TRP A 282 15.18 -16.75 9.96
C TRP A 282 14.81 -17.31 8.61
N THR A 283 13.52 -17.54 8.37
CA THR A 283 13.00 -17.92 7.06
C THR A 283 12.60 -16.66 6.29
N SER A 284 13.15 -16.48 5.09
CA SER A 284 12.82 -15.35 4.21
C SER A 284 11.73 -15.71 3.21
N THR A 285 10.70 -14.88 3.14
CA THR A 285 9.60 -14.97 2.16
C THR A 285 9.66 -13.77 1.19
N PRO A 286 8.83 -13.76 0.13
CA PRO A 286 8.69 -12.58 -0.74
C PRO A 286 8.41 -11.27 0.02
N ASP A 287 7.63 -11.32 1.10
CA ASP A 287 7.03 -10.15 1.77
C ASP A 287 7.42 -10.00 3.25
N SER A 288 8.08 -10.98 3.86
CA SER A 288 8.38 -11.00 5.30
C SER A 288 9.62 -11.82 5.68
N LEU A 289 9.98 -11.72 6.96
CA LEU A 289 10.92 -12.60 7.66
C LEU A 289 10.20 -13.30 8.82
N ILE A 290 10.46 -14.60 8.98
CA ILE A 290 9.84 -15.43 10.01
C ILE A 290 10.93 -16.01 10.92
N ALA A 291 10.83 -15.80 12.23
CA ALA A 291 11.72 -16.42 13.21
C ALA A 291 11.56 -17.95 13.17
N ALA A 292 12.62 -18.67 12.82
CA ALA A 292 12.58 -20.12 12.68
C ALA A 292 12.93 -20.87 13.98
N GLU A 293 13.34 -20.13 15.02
CA GLU A 293 13.67 -20.65 16.35
C GLU A 293 13.41 -19.60 17.44
N ASP A 294 13.24 -20.05 18.67
CA ASP A 294 13.13 -19.17 19.84
C ASP A 294 14.47 -18.47 20.12
N GLY A 295 14.39 -17.19 20.48
CA GLY A 295 15.57 -16.39 20.78
C GLY A 295 16.27 -15.81 19.56
N ALA A 296 15.75 -16.03 18.35
CA ALA A 296 16.14 -15.31 17.15
C ALA A 296 15.98 -13.80 17.37
N ARG A 297 16.90 -12.97 16.85
CA ARG A 297 16.96 -11.54 17.17
C ARG A 297 16.97 -10.64 15.97
N VAL A 298 16.40 -9.45 16.16
CA VAL A 298 16.53 -8.30 15.27
C VAL A 298 17.28 -7.19 16.02
N PHE A 299 18.23 -6.55 15.34
CA PHE A 299 18.96 -5.37 15.81
C PHE A 299 18.75 -4.24 14.80
N LEU A 300 18.25 -3.09 15.23
CA LEU A 300 17.89 -1.99 14.35
C LEU A 300 18.39 -0.65 14.91
N PRO A 301 19.52 -0.13 14.40
CA PRO A 301 19.87 1.28 14.60
C PRO A 301 18.93 2.18 13.79
N TYR A 302 18.29 3.15 14.42
CA TYR A 302 17.36 4.07 13.78
C TYR A 302 17.46 5.49 14.35
N ALA A 303 16.93 6.47 13.61
CA ALA A 303 16.73 7.84 14.06
C ALA A 303 15.28 8.24 13.78
N ALA A 304 14.48 8.40 14.84
CA ALA A 304 13.06 8.74 14.80
C ALA A 304 12.54 9.09 16.20
N SER A 305 11.34 9.67 16.29
CA SER A 305 10.62 9.80 17.56
C SER A 305 9.86 8.51 17.87
N GLN A 306 9.20 7.96 16.84
CA GLN A 306 8.44 6.71 16.95
C GLN A 306 9.02 5.62 16.07
N LEU A 307 8.95 4.38 16.56
CA LEU A 307 9.27 3.18 15.80
C LEU A 307 8.06 2.25 15.82
N HIS A 308 7.64 1.86 14.62
CA HIS A 308 6.58 0.90 14.41
C HIS A 308 7.10 -0.34 13.66
N ILE A 309 6.41 -1.45 13.85
CA ILE A 309 6.66 -2.70 13.15
C ILE A 309 5.35 -3.21 12.56
N VAL A 310 5.37 -3.61 11.30
CA VAL A 310 4.28 -4.37 10.67
C VAL A 310 4.58 -5.85 10.89
N ALA A 311 3.74 -6.51 11.68
CA ALA A 311 4.02 -7.85 12.18
C ALA A 311 2.77 -8.73 12.23
N ASP A 312 3.02 -10.03 12.25
CA ASP A 312 2.05 -11.09 12.41
C ASP A 312 2.61 -12.18 13.35
N SER A 313 1.70 -12.91 13.98
CA SER A 313 1.97 -14.01 14.89
C SER A 313 1.32 -15.34 14.44
N GLY A 314 0.70 -15.36 13.26
CA GLY A 314 0.00 -16.53 12.75
C GLY A 314 -1.20 -16.92 13.61
N GLY A 315 -1.91 -15.91 14.16
CA GLY A 315 -3.09 -16.10 15.01
C GLY A 315 -2.81 -16.58 16.44
N ARG A 316 -1.54 -16.55 16.88
CA ARG A 316 -1.15 -16.84 18.28
C ARG A 316 -0.83 -15.55 19.01
N LEU A 317 -1.06 -15.49 20.32
CA LEU A 317 -0.46 -14.41 21.11
C LEU A 317 1.04 -14.69 21.25
N MET A 318 1.86 -13.77 20.78
CA MET A 318 3.32 -13.81 20.94
C MET A 318 3.79 -12.65 21.79
N ARG A 319 4.79 -12.91 22.64
CA ARG A 319 5.40 -11.93 23.52
C ARG A 319 6.89 -11.81 23.23
N LEU A 320 7.26 -10.82 22.42
CA LEU A 320 8.66 -10.60 22.09
C LEU A 320 9.28 -9.71 23.13
N LYS A 321 10.44 -10.07 23.67
CA LYS A 321 11.21 -9.16 24.51
C LYS A 321 11.74 -8.02 23.65
N VAL A 322 11.60 -6.79 24.12
CA VAL A 322 12.05 -5.58 23.45
C VAL A 322 13.08 -4.89 24.32
N LEU A 323 14.17 -4.41 23.73
CA LEU A 323 15.14 -3.55 24.38
C LEU A 323 15.39 -2.32 23.51
N LEU A 324 15.64 -1.18 24.15
CA LEU A 324 16.11 0.05 23.55
C LEU A 324 17.46 0.38 24.17
N ASP A 325 18.49 0.51 23.33
CA ASP A 325 19.89 0.74 23.74
C ASP A 325 20.39 -0.26 24.81
N GLY A 326 19.99 -1.53 24.62
CA GLY A 326 20.35 -2.64 25.50
C GLY A 326 19.59 -2.70 26.83
N LYS A 327 18.61 -1.81 27.06
CA LYS A 327 17.80 -1.77 28.27
C LYS A 327 16.32 -2.03 27.96
N PRO A 328 15.56 -2.62 28.89
CA PRO A 328 14.10 -2.65 28.79
C PRO A 328 13.52 -1.24 28.59
N LEU A 329 12.45 -1.14 27.82
CA LEU A 329 11.66 0.08 27.71
C LEU A 329 10.96 0.36 29.05
N ASP A 330 10.57 1.62 29.25
CA ASP A 330 9.78 2.07 30.40
C ASP A 330 8.62 2.95 29.93
N GLU A 331 7.81 3.45 30.87
CA GLU A 331 6.62 4.26 30.55
C GLU A 331 6.93 5.55 29.76
N SER A 332 8.19 6.02 29.74
CA SER A 332 8.59 7.23 29.04
C SER A 332 8.92 7.03 27.55
N ASN A 333 9.14 5.78 27.13
CA ASN A 333 9.55 5.44 25.76
C ASN A 333 8.78 4.27 25.15
N ALA A 334 8.00 3.53 25.94
CA ALA A 334 7.20 2.41 25.47
C ALA A 334 6.07 2.89 24.53
N GLY A 335 6.04 2.32 23.33
CA GLY A 335 4.91 2.48 22.42
C GLY A 335 3.64 1.80 22.95
N SER A 336 2.49 2.15 22.36
CA SER A 336 1.16 1.69 22.79
C SER A 336 0.97 0.16 22.79
N ASP A 337 1.82 -0.58 22.07
CA ASP A 337 1.74 -2.03 21.96
C ASP A 337 2.76 -2.78 22.83
N VAL A 338 3.56 -2.05 23.61
CA VAL A 338 4.53 -2.62 24.55
C VAL A 338 3.94 -2.70 25.96
N ARG A 339 4.15 -3.84 26.62
CA ARG A 339 3.80 -4.07 28.02
C ARG A 339 5.06 -4.03 28.89
N ILE A 340 4.97 -3.28 29.98
CA ILE A 340 6.01 -3.17 31.00
C ILE A 340 5.59 -4.02 32.21
N ASP A 341 6.39 -5.05 32.49
CA ASP A 341 6.18 -6.02 33.57
C ASP A 341 7.41 -5.99 34.49
N GLY A 342 7.45 -5.03 35.42
CA GLY A 342 8.61 -4.79 36.29
C GLY A 342 9.82 -4.26 35.49
N GLU A 343 10.95 -4.96 35.55
CA GLU A 343 12.17 -4.62 34.79
C GLU A 343 12.20 -5.27 33.39
N GLN A 344 11.04 -5.59 32.83
CA GLN A 344 10.92 -6.23 31.52
C GLN A 344 9.94 -5.49 30.63
N SER A 345 10.26 -5.39 29.34
CA SER A 345 9.40 -4.84 28.31
C SER A 345 9.16 -5.87 27.21
N SER A 346 7.90 -6.03 26.82
CA SER A 346 7.50 -6.97 25.77
C SER A 346 6.53 -6.38 24.76
N LEU A 347 6.77 -6.62 23.48
CA LEU A 347 5.81 -6.34 22.41
C LEU A 347 4.81 -7.49 22.33
N ILE A 348 3.51 -7.17 22.31
CA ILE A 348 2.44 -8.16 22.20
C ILE A 348 1.91 -8.17 20.76
N VAL A 349 2.08 -9.31 20.07
CA VAL A 349 1.65 -9.50 18.68
C VAL A 349 0.55 -10.55 18.64
N THR A 350 -0.58 -10.22 18.03
CA THR A 350 -1.79 -11.08 18.03
C THR A 350 -2.39 -11.29 16.65
N GLU A 351 -2.22 -10.33 15.75
CA GLU A 351 -2.85 -10.28 14.43
C GLU A 351 -1.97 -9.50 13.44
N PRO A 352 -2.15 -9.66 12.11
CA PRO A 352 -1.37 -8.91 11.13
C PRO A 352 -1.77 -7.43 11.09
N ARG A 353 -0.93 -6.55 11.65
CA ARG A 353 -1.12 -5.09 11.64
C ARG A 353 0.17 -4.33 11.93
N LEU A 354 0.06 -3.00 11.93
CA LEU A 354 1.08 -2.11 12.49
C LEU A 354 0.99 -2.06 14.03
N TYR A 355 2.15 -2.17 14.69
CA TYR A 355 2.35 -2.06 16.13
C TYR A 355 3.34 -0.94 16.45
N THR A 356 3.03 -0.09 17.43
CA THR A 356 3.92 0.96 17.93
C THR A 356 4.78 0.41 19.05
N VAL A 357 6.09 0.30 18.80
CA VAL A 357 7.05 -0.32 19.70
C VAL A 357 7.73 0.73 20.58
N VAL A 358 8.15 1.84 19.99
CA VAL A 358 8.78 2.97 20.69
C VAL A 358 7.98 4.24 20.40
N ASP A 359 7.73 5.00 21.45
CA ASP A 359 7.17 6.36 21.38
C ASP A 359 7.98 7.25 22.32
N ALA A 360 9.00 7.92 21.77
CA ALA A 360 9.94 8.74 22.50
C ALA A 360 10.14 10.09 21.79
N GLY A 361 10.88 11.01 22.41
CA GLY A 361 11.39 12.18 21.69
C GLY A 361 12.35 11.76 20.57
N TYR A 362 12.51 12.60 19.55
CA TYR A 362 13.45 12.29 18.45
C TYR A 362 14.88 12.13 18.98
N ASP A 363 15.47 10.97 18.72
CA ASP A 363 16.91 10.71 18.89
C ASP A 363 17.35 9.54 17.99
N SER A 364 18.62 9.15 18.08
CA SER A 364 19.15 7.92 17.48
C SER A 364 19.28 6.82 18.53
N HIS A 365 18.65 5.68 18.27
CA HIS A 365 18.63 4.54 19.18
C HIS A 365 18.93 3.22 18.46
N THR A 366 19.16 2.18 19.23
CA THR A 366 19.19 0.79 18.76
C THR A 366 18.07 -0.01 19.39
N LEU A 367 17.12 -0.45 18.57
CA LEU A 367 16.13 -1.43 18.96
C LEU A 367 16.74 -2.83 18.91
N GLU A 368 16.47 -3.64 19.93
CA GLU A 368 16.67 -5.09 19.90
C GLU A 368 15.35 -5.82 20.18
N LEU A 369 15.00 -6.76 19.32
CA LEU A 369 13.86 -7.66 19.51
C LEU A 369 14.37 -9.09 19.70
N VAL A 370 13.87 -9.78 20.71
CA VAL A 370 14.09 -11.22 20.91
C VAL A 370 12.78 -11.93 20.64
N ALA A 371 12.76 -12.70 19.56
CA ALA A 371 11.56 -13.29 18.99
C ALA A 371 11.29 -14.70 19.51
N GLU A 372 10.01 -15.06 19.51
CA GLU A 372 9.53 -16.44 19.63
C GLU A 372 9.45 -17.09 18.24
N GLN A 373 9.57 -18.41 18.19
CA GLN A 373 9.44 -19.16 16.94
C GLN A 373 8.08 -18.92 16.27
N GLY A 374 8.12 -18.56 14.99
CA GLY A 374 6.97 -18.25 14.14
C GLY A 374 6.59 -16.76 14.13
N PHE A 375 7.27 -15.92 14.90
CA PHE A 375 7.11 -14.47 14.78
C PHE A 375 7.44 -14.01 13.36
N THR A 376 6.54 -13.22 12.76
CA THR A 376 6.66 -12.75 11.38
C THR A 376 6.64 -11.22 11.36
N PHE A 377 7.52 -10.60 10.58
CA PHE A 377 7.45 -9.16 10.33
C PHE A 377 7.72 -8.81 8.87
N ASN A 378 7.06 -7.73 8.41
CA ASN A 378 7.05 -7.28 7.03
C ASN A 378 7.90 -6.02 6.83
N SER A 379 7.78 -5.04 7.74
CA SER A 379 8.58 -3.82 7.69
C SER A 379 8.73 -3.14 9.06
N PHE A 380 9.71 -2.24 9.13
CA PHE A 380 9.82 -1.22 10.17
C PHE A 380 9.50 0.15 9.56
N THR A 381 8.65 0.92 10.23
CA THR A 381 8.28 2.28 9.84
C THR A 381 8.47 3.23 11.02
N PHE A 382 8.51 4.54 10.72
CA PHE A 382 8.99 5.54 11.67
C PHE A 382 8.08 6.78 11.70
N GLY A 383 8.13 7.51 12.82
CA GLY A 383 7.34 8.72 13.06
C GLY A 383 8.14 9.86 13.67
#